data_AF-A0A7S4E3B1-F1
#
_entry.id   AF-A0A7S4E3B1-F1
#
_cell.length_a   1.000
_cell.length_b   1.000
_cell.length_c   1.000
_cell.angle_alpha   90.00
_cell.angle_beta   90.00
_cell.angle_gamma   90.00
#
_symmetry.space_group_name_H-M   'P 1'
#
loop_
_entity.id
_entity.type
_entity.pdbx_description
1 polymer ?
#
loop_
_entity_poly.entity_id
_entity_poly.type
_entity_poly.pdbx_seq_one_letter_code
_entity_poly.pdbx_strand_id
1 'polypeptide(L)'
;AGSLSSSALALPVLEARGWKDLPEGAAALSILLLQDLAVAPILVALPLVAGGGSAVADGDIALLAFKATVGCCAVLFLGSRVLRVAFDAVAAARSTETFVAATLLV
;
A
#
# COMPACT_ATOMS: atom_id res chain seq x y z
N ALA A 1 -5.01 19.20 7.76
CA ALA A 1 -4.96 19.16 6.29
C ALA A 1 -3.98 18.07 5.87
N GLY A 2 -4.47 16.83 5.80
CA GLY A 2 -3.73 15.69 5.25
C GLY A 2 -4.44 15.27 3.96
N SER A 3 -3.64 14.98 2.94
CA SER A 3 -3.94 14.64 1.54
C SER A 3 -4.93 13.49 1.30
N LEU A 4 -6.21 13.63 1.67
CA LEU A 4 -7.28 12.64 1.42
C LEU A 4 -7.60 12.36 -0.07
N SER A 5 -6.78 12.82 -1.02
CA SER A 5 -7.26 13.17 -2.35
C SER A 5 -6.46 12.65 -3.55
N SER A 6 -5.26 12.09 -3.40
CA SER A 6 -4.41 11.87 -4.59
C SER A 6 -4.75 10.61 -5.42
N SER A 7 -5.29 9.55 -4.80
CA SER A 7 -5.66 8.31 -5.51
C SER A 7 -7.18 8.09 -5.58
N ALA A 8 -7.91 8.44 -4.52
CA ALA A 8 -9.37 8.30 -4.46
C ALA A 8 -10.11 9.27 -5.42
N LEU A 9 -9.51 10.41 -5.79
CA LEU A 9 -10.08 11.32 -6.79
C LEU A 9 -9.71 10.95 -8.23
N ALA A 10 -8.71 10.10 -8.45
CA ALA A 10 -8.27 9.77 -9.80
C ALA A 10 -9.29 8.93 -10.57
N LEU A 11 -10.00 8.00 -9.91
CA LEU A 11 -11.07 7.22 -10.54
C LEU A 11 -12.25 8.10 -11.02
N PRO A 12 -12.86 8.96 -10.18
CA PRO A 12 -13.90 9.88 -10.62
C PRO A 12 -13.46 10.79 -11.77
N VAL A 13 -12.20 11.23 -11.78
CA VAL A 13 -11.64 12.08 -12.85
C VAL A 13 -11.44 11.29 -14.15
N LEU A 14 -10.97 10.05 -14.08
CA LEU A 14 -10.85 9.14 -15.22
C LEU A 14 -12.23 8.80 -15.80
N GLU A 15 -13.23 8.61 -14.95
CA GLU A 15 -14.61 8.34 -15.34
C GLU A 15 -15.27 9.58 -15.98
N ALA A 16 -15.08 10.78 -15.41
CA ALA A 16 -15.55 12.04 -15.99
C ALA A 16 -14.94 12.35 -17.36
N ARG A 17 -13.75 11.82 -17.66
CA ARG A 17 -13.10 11.93 -18.98
C ARG A 17 -13.39 10.75 -19.92
N GLY A 18 -14.13 9.74 -19.46
CA GLY A 18 -14.42 8.52 -20.23
C GLY A 18 -13.21 7.61 -20.44
N TRP A 19 -12.12 7.81 -19.68
CA TRP A 19 -10.84 7.10 -19.85
C TRP A 19 -10.71 5.87 -18.96
N LYS A 20 -11.72 5.55 -18.14
CA LYS A 20 -11.72 4.38 -17.24
C LYS A 20 -11.44 3.05 -17.95
N ASP A 21 -11.99 2.89 -19.15
CA ASP A 21 -11.89 1.65 -19.94
C ASP A 21 -10.82 1.75 -21.05
N LEU A 22 -10.08 2.86 -21.12
CA LEU A 22 -8.96 3.04 -22.04
C LEU A 22 -7.65 2.53 -21.40
N PRO A 23 -6.73 1.97 -22.21
CA PRO A 23 -5.43 1.52 -21.73
C PRO A 23 -4.63 2.63 -21.04
N GLU A 24 -4.84 3.89 -21.45
CA GLU A 24 -4.22 5.09 -20.87
C GLU A 24 -4.69 5.35 -19.43
N GLY A 25 -5.98 5.13 -19.14
CA GLY A 25 -6.53 5.30 -17.80
C GLY A 25 -6.09 4.20 -16.83
N ALA A 26 -6.02 2.96 -17.31
CA ALA A 26 -5.47 1.84 -16.55
C ALA A 26 -3.97 2.04 -16.25
N ALA A 27 -3.20 2.58 -17.20
CA ALA A 27 -1.80 2.93 -17.00
C ALA A 27 -1.63 4.04 -15.95
N ALA A 28 -2.42 5.11 -16.02
CA ALA A 28 -2.39 6.19 -15.03
C ALA A 28 -2.71 5.66 -13.62
N LEU A 29 -3.78 4.88 -13.46
CA LEU A 29 -4.13 4.27 -12.17
C LEU A 29 -3.01 3.36 -11.64
N SER A 30 -2.41 2.55 -12.52
CA SER A 30 -1.32 1.65 -12.15
C SER A 30 -0.09 2.41 -11.64
N ILE A 31 0.24 3.56 -12.25
CA ILE A 31 1.33 4.43 -11.79
C ILE A 31 1.02 5.03 -10.42
N LEU A 32 -0.21 5.52 -10.20
CA LEU A 32 -0.61 6.08 -8.91
C LEU A 32 -0.55 5.03 -7.78
N LEU A 33 -1.02 3.81 -8.06
CA LEU A 33 -0.92 2.70 -7.11
C LEU A 33 0.54 2.29 -6.86
N LEU A 34 1.35 2.28 -7.90
CA LEU A 34 2.78 2.01 -7.77
C LEU A 34 3.46 3.07 -6.91
N GLN A 35 3.09 4.34 -7.05
CA GLN A 35 3.62 5.43 -6.22
C GLN A 35 3.25 5.25 -4.75
N ASP A 36 1.98 4.99 -4.46
CA ASP A 36 1.50 4.80 -3.08
C ASP A 36 2.23 3.62 -2.41
N LEU A 37 2.45 2.53 -3.15
CA LEU A 37 3.17 1.35 -2.65
C LEU A 37 4.69 1.59 -2.53
N ALA A 38 5.29 2.35 -3.44
CA ALA A 38 6.74 2.58 -3.49
C ALA A 38 7.23 3.58 -2.44
N VAL A 39 6.37 4.45 -1.91
CA VAL A 39 6.75 5.43 -0.87
C VAL A 39 7.30 4.73 0.39
N ALA A 40 6.66 3.66 0.84
CA ALA A 40 7.10 2.94 2.05
C ALA A 40 8.53 2.39 1.96
N PRO A 41 8.92 1.58 0.94
CA PRO A 41 10.29 1.10 0.81
C PRO A 41 11.30 2.23 0.56
N ILE A 42 10.92 3.29 -0.17
CA ILE A 42 11.79 4.45 -0.38
C ILE A 42 12.11 5.15 0.95
N LEU A 43 11.11 5.36 1.81
CA LEU A 43 11.33 6.00 3.12
C LEU A 43 12.22 5.17 4.04
N VAL A 44 12.13 3.84 3.97
CA VAL A 44 13.01 2.93 4.72
C VAL A 44 14.44 2.95 4.17
N ALA A 45 14.60 3.08 2.84
CA ALA A 45 15.90 3.17 2.19
C ALA A 45 16.57 4.55 2.32
N LEU A 46 15.78 5.61 2.49
CA LEU A 46 16.24 7.00 2.57
C LEU A 46 17.39 7.24 3.57
N PRO A 47 17.33 6.78 4.83
CA PRO A 47 18.43 6.98 5.79
C PRO A 47 19.73 6.27 5.39
N LEU A 48 19.67 5.21 4.58
CA LEU A 48 20.85 4.49 4.08
C LEU A 48 21.57 5.30 2.99
N VAL A 49 20.81 5.99 2.13
CA VAL A 49 21.34 6.83 1.04
C VAL A 49 21.76 8.21 1.55
N ALA A 50 20.98 8.78 2.47
CA ALA A 50 21.21 10.13 2.99
C ALA A 50 22.45 10.24 3.90
N GLY A 51 23.11 9.12 4.24
CA GLY A 51 24.29 9.12 5.10
C GLY A 51 23.97 9.72 6.47
N GLY A 52 23.22 9.00 7.31
CA GLY A 52 22.77 9.45 8.62
C GLY A 52 23.90 10.06 9.45
N GLY A 53 23.83 11.39 9.64
CA GLY A 53 24.79 12.15 10.44
C GLY A 53 24.73 11.77 11.91
N SER A 54 25.66 10.94 12.36
CA SER A 54 26.18 10.83 13.73
C SER A 54 27.29 9.79 13.70
N ALA A 55 28.55 10.21 13.49
CA ALA A 55 29.79 9.43 13.66
C ALA A 55 29.60 7.91 13.77
N VAL A 56 29.18 7.28 12.67
CA VAL A 56 28.91 5.85 12.64
C VAL A 56 30.25 5.18 12.34
N ALA A 57 30.83 4.50 13.33
CA ALA A 57 31.97 3.63 13.09
C ALA A 57 31.58 2.59 12.03
N ASP A 58 32.49 2.22 11.12
CA ASP A 58 32.21 1.38 9.94
C ASP A 58 31.44 0.06 10.24
N GLY A 59 31.44 -0.43 11.48
CA GLY A 59 30.66 -1.59 11.93
C GLY A 59 29.15 -1.35 12.12
N ASP A 60 28.71 -0.12 12.40
CA ASP A 60 27.31 0.19 12.70
C ASP A 60 26.44 0.33 11.44
N ILE A 61 27.02 0.68 10.29
CA ILE A 61 26.29 0.81 9.02
C ILE A 61 25.74 -0.55 8.58
N ALA A 62 26.53 -1.62 8.70
CA ALA A 62 26.11 -2.97 8.35
C ALA A 62 24.95 -3.44 9.24
N LEU A 63 24.99 -3.12 10.54
CA LEU A 63 23.94 -3.48 11.50
C LEU A 63 22.67 -2.66 11.28
N LEU A 64 22.79 -1.37 10.95
CA LEU A 64 21.67 -0.50 10.58
C LEU A 64 21.02 -0.95 9.27
N ALA A 65 21.80 -1.27 8.24
CA ALA A 65 21.32 -1.79 6.96
C ALA A 65 20.61 -3.15 7.15
N PHE A 66 21.17 -4.03 7.97
CA PHE A 66 20.52 -5.29 8.33
C PHE A 66 19.18 -5.05 9.03
N LYS A 67 19.14 -4.19 10.05
CA LYS A 67 17.91 -3.87 10.79
C LYS A 67 16.84 -3.25 9.89
N ALA A 68 17.23 -2.35 8.99
CA ALA A 68 16.33 -1.73 8.02
C ALA A 68 15.78 -2.75 7.02
N THR A 69 16.65 -3.63 6.51
CA THR A 69 16.26 -4.69 5.56
C THR A 69 15.30 -5.67 6.21
N VAL A 70 15.63 -6.17 7.41
CA VAL A 70 14.77 -7.09 8.17
C VAL A 70 13.44 -6.42 8.51
N GLY A 71 13.45 -5.16 8.95
CA GLY A 71 12.24 -4.39 9.23
C GLY A 71 11.36 -4.22 8.00
N CYS A 72 11.96 -3.85 6.85
CA CYS A 72 11.25 -3.71 5.58
C CYS A 72 10.63 -5.04 5.14
N CYS A 73 11.42 -6.12 5.11
CA CYS A 73 10.94 -7.45 4.75
C CYS A 73 9.83 -7.93 5.69
N ALA A 74 9.95 -7.71 7.00
CA ALA A 74 8.93 -8.07 7.97
C ALA A 74 7.62 -7.31 7.71
N VAL A 75 7.68 -5.99 7.47
CA VAL A 75 6.50 -5.18 7.17
C VAL A 75 5.85 -5.59 5.85
N LEU A 76 6.62 -5.82 4.78
CA LEU A 76 6.10 -6.25 3.49
C LEU A 76 5.46 -7.65 3.57
N PHE A 77 6.11 -8.58 4.28
CA PHE A 77 5.61 -9.94 4.43
C PHE A 77 4.37 -10.00 5.32
N LEU A 78 4.39 -9.29 6.46
CA LEU A 78 3.26 -9.25 7.38
C LEU A 78 2.09 -8.47 6.77
N GLY A 79 2.36 -7.33 6.13
CA GLY A 79 1.38 -6.51 5.44
C GLY A 79 0.66 -7.28 4.32
N SER A 80 1.42 -7.98 3.47
CA SER A 80 0.82 -8.81 2.41
C SER A 80 -0.02 -9.97 2.97
N ARG A 81 0.41 -10.62 4.05
CA ARG A 81 -0.37 -11.67 4.72
C ARG A 81 -1.65 -11.14 5.36
N VAL A 82 -1.58 -10.01 6.07
CA VAL A 82 -2.74 -9.38 6.72
C VAL A 82 -3.73 -8.90 5.67
N LEU A 83 -3.27 -8.24 4.61
CA LEU A 83 -4.13 -7.81 3.50
C LEU A 83 -4.80 -9.00 2.84
N ARG A 84 -4.06 -10.10 2.60
CA ARG A 84 -4.63 -11.31 2.02
C ARG A 84 -5.72 -11.92 2.91
N VAL A 85 -5.50 -12.00 4.22
CA VAL A 85 -6.53 -12.50 5.16
C VAL A 85 -7.72 -11.54 5.24
N ALA A 86 -7.50 -10.24 5.22
CA ALA A 86 -8.58 -9.25 5.22
C ALA A 86 -9.42 -9.35 3.93
N PHE A 87 -8.77 -9.48 2.77
CA PHE A 87 -9.45 -9.67 1.50
C PHE A 87 -10.13 -11.04 1.40
N ASP A 88 -9.51 -12.11 1.91
CA ASP A 88 -10.11 -13.44 1.98
C ASP A 88 -11.32 -13.44 2.93
N ALA A 89 -11.29 -12.69 4.04
CA ALA A 89 -12.41 -12.54 4.96
C ALA A 89 -13.57 -11.74 4.33
N VAL A 90 -13.27 -10.66 3.60
CA VAL A 90 -14.27 -9.90 2.84
C VAL A 90 -14.85 -10.72 1.68
N ALA A 91 -14.02 -11.54 1.01
CA ALA A 91 -14.46 -12.46 -0.02
C ALA A 91 -15.30 -13.62 0.54
N ALA A 92 -14.99 -14.11 1.74
CA ALA A 92 -15.77 -15.12 2.46
C ALA A 92 -17.10 -14.57 2.99
N ALA A 93 -17.17 -13.27 3.30
CA ALA A 93 -18.41 -12.57 3.64
C ALA A 93 -19.39 -12.43 2.46
N ARG A 94 -19.04 -12.96 1.28
CA ARG A 94 -19.89 -13.03 0.08
C ARG A 94 -20.90 -14.20 0.09
N SER A 95 -21.22 -14.75 1.26
CA SER A 95 -22.42 -15.60 1.39
C SER A 95 -23.65 -14.71 1.48
N THR A 96 -24.45 -14.74 0.42
CA THR A 96 -25.76 -14.09 0.30
C THR A 96 -26.72 -14.45 1.45
N GLU A 97 -26.44 -15.54 2.19
CA GLU A 97 -27.30 -16.04 3.27
C GLU A 97 -27.25 -15.19 4.54
N THR A 98 -26.08 -14.66 4.93
CA THR A 98 -25.95 -13.80 6.13
C THR A 98 -26.53 -12.41 5.91
N PHE A 99 -26.48 -11.90 4.67
CA PHE A 99 -27.11 -10.63 4.31
C PHE A 99 -28.65 -10.71 4.31
N VAL A 100 -29.22 -11.82 3.83
CA VAL A 100 -30.66 -12.10 3.88
C VAL A 100 -31.15 -12.33 5.32
N ALA A 101 -30.40 -13.08 6.13
CA ALA A 101 -30.75 -13.27 7.54
C ALA A 101 -30.75 -11.95 8.33
N ALA A 102 -29.81 -11.04 8.05
CA ALA A 102 -29.76 -9.72 8.68
C ALA A 102 -30.87 -8.78 8.21
N THR A 103 -31.35 -8.90 6.97
CA THR A 103 -32.49 -8.10 6.46
C THR A 103 -33.85 -8.63 6.91
N LEU A 104 -33.97 -9.92 7.25
CA LEU A 104 -35.17 -10.48 7.88
C LEU A 104 -35.24 -10.27 9.40
N LEU A 105 -34.10 -9.94 10.04
CA LEU A 105 -34.02 -9.69 11.48
C LEU A 105 -34.36 -8.24 11.85
N VAL A 106 -34.39 -7.32 10.87
CA VAL A 106 -34.89 -5.94 11.00
C VAL A 106 -36.36 -5.91 10.57
#